data_AF-A0A1G7XHK2-F1
#
_entry.id   AF-A0A1G7XHK2-F1
#
_cell.length_a   1.000
_cell.length_b   1.000
_cell.length_c   1.000
_cell.angle_alpha   90.00
_cell.angle_beta   90.00
_cell.angle_gamma   90.00
#
_symmetry.space_group_name_H-M   'P 1'
#
loop_
_entity.id
_entity.type
_entity.pdbx_description
1 polymer ?
#
loop_
_entity_poly.entity_id
_entity_poly.type
_entity_poly.pdbx_seq_one_letter_code
_entity_poly.pdbx_strand_id
1 'polypeptide(L)'
;MSKSVAQALELAQNVAFMLESTGFGDPIHLNGRTYMPGELGSEFERALATLRQGPKVLDDLGVHAMLRKEIEKVGSVAELARRMNVTRQSLHDVYSGKKGPGPAVLGYFNLNRMGGRTKYELLD
;
A
#
# COMPACT_ATOMS: atom_id res chain seq x y z
N MET A 1 -4.97 6.81 2.12
CA MET A 1 -4.58 5.89 3.22
C MET A 1 -5.74 5.81 4.19
N SER A 2 -6.07 4.63 4.77
CA SER A 2 -7.06 4.61 5.86
C SER A 2 -6.48 5.43 7.03
N LYS A 3 -7.34 6.16 7.76
CA LYS A 3 -6.90 6.99 8.89
C LYS A 3 -6.03 6.21 9.90
N SER A 4 -6.28 4.90 10.06
CA SER A 4 -5.50 4.03 10.95
C SER A 4 -4.04 3.84 10.53
N VAL A 5 -3.73 3.76 9.23
CA VAL A 5 -2.35 3.56 8.75
C VAL A 5 -1.55 4.84 8.89
N ALA A 6 -2.15 6.00 8.61
CA ALA A 6 -1.51 7.29 8.82
C ALA A 6 -1.24 7.55 10.32
N GLN A 7 -2.19 7.21 11.20
CA GLN A 7 -2.03 7.33 12.64
C GLN A 7 -0.98 6.36 13.19
N ALA A 8 -0.93 5.12 12.69
CA ALA A 8 0.12 4.17 13.05
C ALA A 8 1.51 4.65 12.59
N LEU A 9 1.58 5.29 11.42
CA LEU A 9 2.81 5.86 10.89
C LEU A 9 3.31 7.04 11.73
N GLU A 10 2.41 7.95 12.08
CA GLU A 10 2.69 9.12 12.91
C GLU A 10 3.11 8.70 14.33
N LEU A 11 2.45 7.69 14.89
CA LEU A 11 2.85 7.11 16.17
C LEU A 11 4.24 6.48 16.10
N ALA A 12 4.55 5.72 15.04
CA ALA A 12 5.87 5.12 14.86
C ALA A 12 6.98 6.17 14.71
N GLN A 13 6.71 7.27 14.01
CA GLN A 13 7.64 8.40 13.88
C GLN A 13 7.91 9.09 15.22
N ASN A 14 6.86 9.35 15.99
CA ASN A 14 6.99 9.97 17.31
C ASN A 14 7.75 9.06 18.30
N VAL A 15 7.52 7.75 18.25
CA VAL A 15 8.26 6.78 19.07
C VAL A 15 9.73 6.74 18.67
N ALA A 16 10.06 6.71 17.38
CA ALA A 16 11.45 6.74 16.91
C ALA A 16 12.18 8.01 17.40
N PHE A 17 11.55 9.18 17.27
CA PHE A 17 12.11 10.45 17.76
C PHE A 17 12.29 10.48 19.29
N MET A 18 11.35 9.89 20.05
CA MET A 18 11.51 9.76 21.51
C MET A 18 12.65 8.82 21.90
N LEU A 19 12.86 7.72 21.16
CA LEU A 19 13.97 6.79 21.41
C LEU A 19 15.33 7.42 21.11
N GLU A 20 15.42 8.32 20.13
CA GLU A 20 16.65 9.07 19.85
C GLU A 20 16.92 10.18 20.88
N SER A 21 15.88 10.89 21.32
CA SER A 21 16.02 12.02 22.25
C SER A 21 16.24 11.62 23.71
N THR A 22 15.89 10.38 24.09
CA THR A 22 16.10 9.86 25.45
C THR A 22 17.54 9.44 25.74
N GLY A 23 18.42 9.41 24.74
CA GLY A 23 19.85 9.20 24.94
C GLY A 23 20.16 7.86 25.64
N PHE A 24 19.46 6.78 25.28
CA PHE A 24 19.85 5.45 25.72
C PHE A 24 21.30 5.21 25.28
N GLY A 25 22.24 5.17 26.22
CA GLY A 25 23.62 4.77 25.95
C GLY A 25 23.77 3.25 25.76
N ASP A 26 22.72 2.51 26.10
CA ASP A 26 22.70 1.05 26.05
C ASP A 26 22.09 0.53 24.74
N PRO A 27 22.62 -0.58 24.20
CA PRO A 27 22.08 -1.21 23.00
C PRO A 27 20.64 -1.70 23.19
N ILE A 28 19.80 -1.51 22.18
CA ILE A 28 18.39 -1.94 22.20
C ILE A 28 18.26 -3.29 21.51
N HIS A 29 17.70 -4.28 22.20
CA HIS A 29 17.45 -5.60 21.63
C HIS A 29 15.99 -5.72 21.14
N LEU A 30 15.81 -5.89 19.83
CA LEU A 30 14.50 -5.98 19.17
C LEU A 30 14.51 -7.12 18.15
N ASN A 31 13.55 -8.04 18.24
CA ASN A 31 13.39 -9.17 17.30
C ASN A 31 14.67 -9.98 17.04
N GLY A 32 15.49 -10.19 18.09
CA GLY A 32 16.74 -10.95 17.99
C GLY A 32 17.90 -10.16 17.35
N ARG A 33 17.74 -8.87 17.09
CA ARG A 33 18.80 -7.95 16.66
C ARG A 33 19.09 -6.92 17.73
N THR A 34 20.35 -6.52 17.82
CA THR A 34 20.82 -5.46 18.70
C THR A 34 21.05 -4.21 17.86
N TYR A 35 20.45 -3.10 18.26
CA TYR A 35 20.56 -1.81 17.62
C TYR A 35 21.33 -0.86 18.53
N MET A 36 22.36 -0.21 18.01
CA MET A 36 23.08 0.82 18.75
C MET A 36 22.25 2.12 18.79
N PRO A 37 22.51 2.99 19.78
CA PRO A 37 21.91 4.32 19.84
C PRO A 37 22.16 5.09 18.53
N GLY A 38 21.11 5.60 17.89
CA GLY A 38 21.16 6.29 16.59
C GLY A 38 21.01 5.40 15.35
N GLU A 39 21.13 4.07 15.47
CA GLU A 39 20.85 3.15 14.33
C GLU A 39 19.36 2.88 14.17
N LEU A 40 18.61 2.96 15.28
CA LEU A 40 17.20 2.63 15.32
C LEU A 40 16.36 3.58 14.46
N GLY A 41 16.64 4.89 14.49
CA GLY A 41 15.90 5.87 13.70
C GLY A 41 16.11 5.69 12.21
N SER A 42 17.35 5.46 11.75
CA SER A 42 17.64 5.14 10.34
C SER A 42 16.91 3.87 9.87
N GLU A 43 16.81 2.86 10.74
CA GLU A 43 16.06 1.64 10.42
C GLU A 43 14.55 1.87 10.38
N PHE A 44 14.01 2.66 11.32
CA PHE A 44 12.63 3.10 11.27
C PHE A 44 12.35 3.91 10.01
N GLU A 45 13.21 4.86 9.63
CA GLU A 45 13.03 5.62 8.39
C GLU A 45 13.02 4.72 7.15
N ARG A 46 13.91 3.73 7.06
CA ARG A 46 13.90 2.74 5.96
C ARG A 46 12.63 1.90 5.95
N ALA A 47 12.19 1.41 7.11
CA ALA A 47 10.95 0.64 7.24
C ALA A 47 9.72 1.49 6.88
N LEU A 48 9.67 2.75 7.34
CA LEU A 48 8.60 3.70 7.04
C LEU A 48 8.60 4.11 5.57
N ALA A 49 9.77 4.29 4.94
CA ALA A 49 9.89 4.52 3.51
C ALA A 49 9.35 3.33 2.70
N THR A 50 9.65 2.11 3.14
CA THR A 50 9.13 0.88 2.53
C THR A 50 7.61 0.79 2.67
N LEU A 51 7.05 1.11 3.83
CA LEU A 51 5.60 1.13 4.05
C LEU A 51 4.89 2.24 3.26
N ARG A 52 5.53 3.41 3.10
CA ARG A 52 5.03 4.52 2.27
C ARG A 52 4.96 4.17 0.79
N GLN A 53 5.91 3.37 0.30
CA GLN A 53 5.90 2.88 -1.09
C GLN A 53 4.77 1.86 -1.36
N GLY A 54 4.15 1.32 -0.31
CA GLY A 54 3.12 0.29 -0.42
C GLY A 54 3.67 -1.05 -0.90
N PRO A 55 2.85 -2.12 -0.89
CA PRO A 55 3.29 -3.40 -1.41
C PRO A 55 3.55 -3.30 -2.92
N LYS A 56 4.79 -3.51 -3.35
CA LYS A 56 5.17 -3.57 -4.78
C LYS A 56 4.43 -4.69 -5.52
N VAL A 57 3.99 -5.72 -4.79
CA VAL A 57 3.19 -6.83 -5.31
C VAL A 57 1.85 -6.89 -4.60
N LEU A 58 0.77 -6.71 -5.36
CA LEU A 58 -0.62 -6.80 -4.95
C LEU A 58 -1.20 -8.16 -5.36
N ASP A 59 -2.09 -8.69 -4.53
CA ASP A 59 -2.98 -9.79 -4.89
C ASP A 59 -4.31 -9.25 -5.44
N ASP A 60 -5.22 -10.15 -5.85
CA ASP A 60 -6.56 -9.76 -6.31
C ASP A 60 -7.25 -8.85 -5.28
N LEU A 61 -7.18 -9.20 -3.99
CA LEU A 61 -7.80 -8.45 -2.91
C LEU A 61 -7.25 -7.02 -2.81
N GLY A 62 -5.93 -6.86 -2.98
CA GLY A 62 -5.27 -5.56 -3.06
C GLY A 62 -5.81 -4.71 -4.21
N VAL A 63 -5.99 -5.30 -5.40
CA VAL A 63 -6.58 -4.61 -6.56
C VAL A 63 -8.04 -4.21 -6.30
N HIS A 64 -8.83 -5.07 -5.66
CA HIS A 64 -10.20 -4.73 -5.24
C HIS A 64 -10.24 -3.57 -4.25
N ALA A 65 -9.32 -3.55 -3.28
CA ALA A 65 -9.22 -2.46 -2.30
C ALA A 65 -8.85 -1.12 -2.96
N MET A 66 -7.98 -1.15 -3.99
CA MET A 66 -7.66 0.03 -4.80
C MET A 66 -8.87 0.52 -5.59
N LEU A 67 -9.56 -0.39 -6.29
CA LEU A 67 -10.80 -0.08 -7.02
C LEU A 67 -11.85 0.56 -6.11
N ARG A 68 -12.06 0.00 -4.91
CA ARG A 68 -13.02 0.53 -3.94
C ARG A 68 -12.66 1.95 -3.51
N LYS A 69 -11.41 2.20 -3.15
CA LYS A 69 -10.95 3.56 -2.79
C LYS A 69 -11.15 4.55 -3.93
N GLU A 70 -10.92 4.13 -5.16
CA GLU A 70 -11.08 5.01 -6.31
C GLU A 70 -12.56 5.29 -6.62
N ILE A 71 -13.44 4.28 -6.48
CA ILE A 71 -14.89 4.47 -6.56
C ILE A 71 -15.36 5.44 -5.47
N GLU A 72 -14.86 5.32 -4.24
CA GLU A 72 -15.20 6.23 -3.14
C GLU A 72 -14.76 7.68 -3.42
N LYS A 73 -13.60 7.90 -4.05
CA LYS A 73 -13.15 9.25 -4.45
C LYS A 73 -13.96 9.82 -5.61
N VAL A 74 -14.26 9.00 -6.62
CA VAL A 74 -14.93 9.43 -7.85
C VAL A 74 -16.46 9.51 -7.66
N GLY A 75 -16.99 8.86 -6.63
CA GLY A 75 -18.39 8.89 -6.22
C GLY A 75 -19.28 7.84 -6.88
N SER A 76 -18.84 7.20 -7.98
CA SER A 76 -19.59 6.09 -8.58
C SER A 76 -18.76 5.16 -9.47
N VAL A 77 -19.21 3.91 -9.58
CA VAL A 77 -18.65 2.91 -10.50
C VAL A 77 -18.81 3.33 -11.97
N ALA A 78 -19.92 3.98 -12.31
CA ALA A 78 -20.17 4.42 -13.69
C ALA A 78 -19.19 5.50 -14.13
N GLU A 79 -18.87 6.43 -13.23
CA GLU A 79 -17.90 7.50 -13.50
C GLU A 79 -16.47 6.94 -13.59
N LEU A 80 -16.09 6.01 -12.71
CA LEU A 80 -14.81 5.34 -12.81
C LEU A 80 -14.68 4.54 -14.12
N ALA A 81 -15.75 3.83 -14.53
CA ALA A 81 -15.78 3.09 -15.79
C ALA A 81 -15.55 4.00 -17.01
N ARG A 82 -16.12 5.21 -17.01
CA ARG A 82 -15.87 6.21 -18.06
C ARG A 82 -14.40 6.65 -18.08
N ARG A 83 -13.82 6.95 -16.91
CA ARG A 83 -12.40 7.35 -16.81
C ARG A 83 -11.43 6.27 -17.29
N MET A 84 -11.77 5.02 -17.06
CA MET A 84 -10.98 3.85 -17.50
C MET A 84 -11.29 3.42 -18.93
N ASN A 85 -12.26 4.05 -19.60
CA ASN A 85 -12.78 3.66 -20.91
C ASN A 85 -13.20 2.17 -20.99
N VAL A 86 -13.90 1.71 -19.96
CA VAL A 86 -14.45 0.34 -19.88
C VAL A 86 -15.96 0.36 -19.70
N THR A 87 -16.62 -0.75 -20.03
CA THR A 87 -18.06 -0.86 -19.76
C THR A 87 -18.31 -0.96 -18.25
N ARG A 88 -19.39 -0.34 -17.77
CA ARG A 88 -19.82 -0.43 -16.36
C ARG A 88 -19.95 -1.88 -15.91
N GLN A 89 -20.48 -2.75 -16.78
CA GLN A 89 -20.62 -4.17 -16.48
C GLN A 89 -19.26 -4.85 -16.29
N SER A 90 -18.30 -4.59 -17.18
CA SER A 90 -16.96 -5.18 -17.03
C SER A 90 -16.26 -4.72 -15.75
N LEU A 91 -16.40 -3.45 -15.38
CA LEU A 91 -15.84 -2.94 -14.14
C LEU A 91 -16.56 -3.52 -12.91
N HIS A 92 -17.88 -3.73 -13.00
CA HIS A 92 -18.66 -4.38 -11.94
C HIS A 92 -18.28 -5.86 -11.77
N ASP A 93 -18.04 -6.59 -12.86
CA ASP A 93 -17.60 -7.99 -12.80
C ASP A 93 -16.20 -8.13 -12.21
N VAL A 94 -15.31 -7.17 -12.51
CA VAL A 94 -14.00 -7.06 -11.85
C VAL A 94 -14.17 -6.67 -10.38
N TYR A 95 -14.99 -5.68 -10.06
CA TYR A 95 -15.21 -5.24 -8.68
C TYR A 95 -15.80 -6.33 -7.78
N SER A 96 -16.73 -7.13 -8.31
CA SER A 96 -17.41 -8.23 -7.60
C SER A 96 -16.62 -9.53 -7.54
N GLY A 97 -15.42 -9.59 -8.12
CA GLY A 97 -14.55 -10.78 -8.09
C GLY A 97 -14.97 -11.89 -9.05
N LYS A 98 -16.01 -11.66 -9.89
CA LYS A 98 -16.44 -12.61 -10.92
C LYS A 98 -15.41 -12.75 -12.05
N LYS A 99 -14.62 -11.69 -12.29
CA LYS A 99 -13.60 -11.64 -13.32
C LYS A 99 -12.32 -11.01 -12.76
N GLY A 100 -11.17 -11.54 -13.14
CA GLY A 100 -9.89 -10.89 -12.82
C GLY A 100 -9.74 -9.54 -13.53
N PRO A 101 -8.94 -8.61 -12.99
CA PRO A 101 -8.70 -7.30 -13.58
C PRO A 101 -8.12 -7.43 -14.99
N GLY A 102 -8.78 -6.77 -15.95
CA GLY A 102 -8.36 -6.74 -17.34
C GLY A 102 -7.30 -5.68 -17.62
N PRO A 103 -6.73 -5.65 -18.85
CA PRO A 103 -5.64 -4.74 -19.22
C PRO A 103 -5.95 -3.26 -18.97
N ALA A 104 -7.18 -2.81 -19.19
CA ALA A 104 -7.58 -1.43 -18.93
C ALA A 104 -7.59 -1.09 -17.44
N VAL A 105 -8.00 -2.03 -16.58
CA VAL A 105 -7.96 -1.86 -15.12
C VAL A 105 -6.52 -1.82 -14.63
N LEU A 106 -5.70 -2.73 -15.15
CA LEU A 106 -4.28 -2.77 -14.82
C LEU A 106 -3.55 -1.51 -15.29
N GLY A 107 -3.74 -1.09 -16.53
CA GLY A 107 -3.12 0.13 -17.07
C GLY A 107 -3.52 1.39 -16.32
N TYR A 108 -4.77 1.52 -15.86
CA TYR A 108 -5.21 2.67 -15.06
C TYR A 108 -4.49 2.77 -13.72
N PHE A 109 -4.15 1.63 -13.09
CA PHE A 109 -3.43 1.58 -11.83
C PHE A 109 -1.92 1.39 -12.00
N ASN A 110 -1.40 1.49 -13.23
CA ASN A 110 0.00 1.15 -13.57
C ASN A 110 0.41 -0.21 -12.99
N LEU A 111 -0.45 -1.23 -13.14
CA LEU A 111 -0.17 -2.58 -12.67
C LEU A 111 0.28 -3.47 -13.82
N ASN A 112 1.26 -4.31 -13.58
CA ASN A 112 1.64 -5.41 -14.46
C ASN A 112 1.22 -6.75 -13.86
N ARG A 113 0.78 -7.69 -14.68
CA ARG A 113 0.41 -9.03 -14.20
C ARG A 113 1.65 -9.91 -14.13
N MET A 114 2.03 -10.33 -12.93
CA MET A 114 3.15 -11.27 -12.75
C MET A 114 2.65 -12.71 -12.82
N GLY A 115 3.39 -13.56 -13.55
CA GLY A 115 3.07 -14.96 -13.86
C GLY A 115 2.19 -15.66 -12.82
N GLY A 116 0.93 -15.88 -13.19
CA GLY A 116 -0.15 -16.29 -12.29
C GLY A 116 -1.39 -15.41 -12.49
N ARG A 117 -2.57 -15.91 -12.08
CA ARG A 117 -3.82 -15.14 -12.24
C ARG A 117 -4.01 -14.05 -11.19
N THR A 118 -3.24 -14.07 -10.10
CA THR A 118 -3.61 -13.42 -8.83
C THR A 118 -2.51 -12.52 -8.25
N LYS A 119 -1.45 -12.20 -9.00
CA LYS A 119 -0.35 -11.33 -8.56
C LYS A 119 -0.12 -10.21 -9.55
N TYR A 120 0.01 -9.01 -9.02
CA TYR A 120 0.15 -7.76 -9.78
C TYR A 120 1.29 -6.95 -9.20
N GLU A 121 2.15 -6.41 -10.06
CA GLU A 121 3.25 -5.54 -9.67
C GLU A 121 2.90 -4.09 -10.02
N LEU A 122 3.17 -3.15 -9.11
CA LEU A 122 3.07 -1.72 -9.42
C LEU A 122 4.27 -1.31 -10.29
N LEU A 123 3.99 -0.74 -11.46
CA LEU A 123 4.97 -0.11 -12.32
C LEU A 123 5.20 1.32 -11.80
N ASP A 124 6.47 1.65 -11.55
CA ASP A 124 6.92 3.00 -11.18
C ASP A 124 6.65 4.03 -12.29
#